data_AF-A0A6B2G7N2-F1
#
_entry.id   AF-A0A6B2G7N2-F1
#
_cell.length_a   1.000
_cell.length_b   1.000
_cell.length_c   1.000
_cell.angle_alpha   90.00
_cell.angle_beta   90.00
_cell.angle_gamma   90.00
#
_symmetry.space_group_name_H-M   'P 1'
#
loop_
_entity.id
_entity.type
_entity.pdbx_description
1 polymer ?
#
loop_
_entity_poly.entity_id
_entity_poly.type
_entity_poly.pdbx_seq_one_letter_code
_entity_poly.pdbx_strand_id
1 'polypeptide(L)'
;FLNSLSSLQEKNSSFQKELEYYEQSLCDKNHECINLDTAHSQFMQKLNLCIESKSRLELEMHVLKSSCSELNQSKSNYKDQLTQIRNEIKEKESQLLLLRREISDNKELEAFVKERLKSHFPVSFTQDSISTESSIDVSQTQSFNQKISNFKYIQQDLNEKLLNVENKMSNSGTLIFQSTNKRSELIEQKKQLWLRESGLNVNIQEISQKLSQLEKKLNHVIPKDIIDGLRSLKTVLSYTTILGVYGPLFENFDADAHFFTAIEVTAGIKLF
;
A
#
# COMPACT_ATOMS: atom_id res chain seq x y z
N PHE A 1 88.39 -17.66 -32.87
CA PHE A 1 88.17 -16.47 -32.02
C PHE A 1 87.22 -15.46 -32.64
N LEU A 2 87.40 -15.00 -33.90
CA LEU A 2 86.47 -14.04 -34.52
C LEU A 2 85.07 -14.63 -34.80
N ASN A 3 84.98 -15.84 -35.38
CA ASN A 3 83.69 -16.49 -35.66
C ASN A 3 82.88 -16.88 -34.41
N SER A 4 83.56 -17.13 -33.29
CA SER A 4 82.89 -17.40 -32.02
C SER A 4 82.31 -16.12 -31.40
N LEU A 5 82.98 -14.98 -31.58
CA LEU A 5 82.53 -13.69 -31.07
C LEU A 5 81.28 -13.18 -31.80
N SER A 6 81.24 -13.32 -33.13
CA SER A 6 80.06 -12.96 -33.93
C SER A 6 78.85 -13.83 -33.59
N SER A 7 79.05 -15.14 -33.40
CA SER A 7 77.97 -16.06 -32.97
C SER A 7 77.42 -15.73 -31.59
N LEU A 8 78.25 -15.18 -30.69
CA LEU A 8 77.82 -14.73 -29.37
C LEU A 8 77.06 -13.40 -29.46
N GLN A 9 77.47 -12.48 -30.33
CA GLN A 9 76.75 -11.22 -30.56
C GLN A 9 75.36 -11.44 -31.17
N GLU A 10 75.23 -12.37 -32.11
CA GLU A 10 73.92 -12.73 -32.69
C GLU A 10 72.99 -13.34 -31.64
N LYS A 11 73.49 -14.26 -30.80
CA LYS A 11 72.72 -14.83 -29.69
C LYS A 11 72.31 -13.76 -28.67
N ASN A 12 73.20 -12.83 -28.36
CA ASN A 12 72.89 -11.76 -27.40
C ASN A 12 71.80 -10.81 -27.95
N SER A 13 71.84 -10.51 -29.26
CA SER A 13 70.79 -9.73 -29.91
C SER A 13 69.45 -10.47 -29.99
N SER A 14 69.45 -11.79 -30.22
CA SER A 14 68.21 -12.59 -30.18
C SER A 14 67.60 -12.63 -28.79
N PHE A 15 68.43 -12.81 -27.75
CA PHE A 15 67.96 -12.75 -26.35
C PHE A 15 67.42 -11.38 -25.96
N GLN A 16 68.04 -10.28 -26.43
CA GLN A 16 67.50 -8.94 -26.22
C GLN A 16 66.11 -8.76 -26.84
N LYS A 17 65.90 -9.24 -28.07
CA LYS A 17 64.58 -9.16 -28.72
C LYS A 17 63.53 -10.03 -28.03
N GLU A 18 63.92 -11.20 -27.53
CA GLU A 18 63.03 -12.05 -26.74
C GLU A 18 62.66 -11.38 -25.41
N LEU A 19 63.63 -10.77 -24.71
CA LEU A 19 63.36 -9.99 -23.49
C LEU A 19 62.40 -8.83 -23.74
N GLU A 20 62.63 -8.05 -24.80
CA GLU A 20 61.77 -6.91 -25.17
C GLU A 20 60.34 -7.38 -25.49
N TYR A 21 60.20 -8.53 -26.16
CA TYR A 21 58.91 -9.17 -26.41
C TYR A 21 58.19 -9.59 -25.13
N TYR A 22 58.90 -10.22 -24.18
CA TYR A 22 58.32 -10.62 -22.89
C TYR A 22 57.96 -9.41 -22.03
N GLU A 23 58.77 -8.35 -22.01
CA GLU A 23 58.46 -7.11 -21.29
C GLU A 23 57.20 -6.43 -21.84
N GLN A 24 57.06 -6.38 -23.17
CA GLN A 24 55.87 -5.80 -23.79
C GLN A 24 54.61 -6.65 -23.52
N SER A 25 54.73 -7.98 -23.58
CA SER A 25 53.63 -8.88 -23.23
C SER A 25 53.22 -8.76 -21.76
N LEU A 26 54.17 -8.58 -20.84
CA LEU A 26 53.89 -8.32 -19.43
C LEU A 26 53.20 -6.97 -19.21
N CYS A 27 53.58 -5.94 -19.96
CA CYS A 27 52.94 -4.63 -19.92
C CYS A 27 51.47 -4.71 -20.36
N ASP A 28 51.22 -5.38 -21.48
CA ASP A 28 49.85 -5.58 -22.00
C ASP A 28 48.98 -6.36 -21.01
N LYS A 29 49.51 -7.42 -20.39
CA LYS A 29 48.80 -8.21 -19.37
C LYS A 29 48.54 -7.43 -18.09
N ASN A 30 49.48 -6.60 -17.65
CA ASN A 30 49.26 -5.70 -16.51
C ASN A 30 48.17 -4.66 -16.80
N HIS A 31 48.14 -4.10 -18.00
CA HIS A 31 47.07 -3.19 -18.41
C HIS A 31 45.69 -3.89 -18.45
N GLU A 32 45.63 -5.13 -18.92
CA GLU A 32 44.42 -5.95 -18.90
C GLU A 32 43.94 -6.23 -17.46
N CYS A 33 44.85 -6.56 -16.54
CA CYS A 33 44.52 -6.72 -15.12
C CYS A 33 43.95 -5.44 -14.50
N ILE A 34 44.57 -4.28 -14.74
CA ILE A 34 44.07 -2.99 -14.22
C ILE A 34 42.67 -2.67 -14.78
N ASN A 35 42.43 -2.98 -16.06
CA ASN A 35 41.12 -2.81 -16.68
C ASN A 35 40.06 -3.72 -16.05
N LEU A 36 40.42 -4.97 -15.74
CA LEU A 36 39.53 -5.91 -15.06
C LEU A 36 39.23 -5.46 -13.62
N ASP A 37 40.23 -4.99 -12.87
CA ASP A 37 40.06 -4.50 -11.50
C ASP A 37 39.17 -3.25 -11.44
N THR A 38 39.33 -2.34 -12.40
CA THR A 38 38.46 -1.16 -12.51
C THR A 38 37.03 -1.55 -12.89
N ALA A 39 36.84 -2.49 -13.80
CA ALA A 39 35.51 -3.02 -14.15
C ALA A 39 34.85 -3.73 -12.96
N HIS A 40 35.60 -4.54 -12.21
CA HIS A 40 35.12 -5.19 -11.00
C HIS A 40 34.71 -4.17 -9.93
N SER A 41 35.54 -3.14 -9.71
CA SER A 41 35.22 -2.05 -8.77
C SER A 41 33.93 -1.31 -9.14
N GLN A 42 33.73 -1.01 -10.43
CA GLN A 42 32.50 -0.38 -10.92
C GLN A 42 31.27 -1.30 -10.75
N PHE A 43 31.44 -2.60 -10.98
CA PHE A 43 30.38 -3.58 -10.78
C PHE A 43 29.98 -3.66 -9.30
N MET A 44 30.95 -3.75 -8.40
CA MET A 44 30.71 -3.77 -6.95
C MET A 44 29.99 -2.50 -6.47
N GLN A 45 30.35 -1.34 -7.01
CA GLN A 45 29.65 -0.09 -6.70
C GLN A 45 28.17 -0.13 -7.15
N LYS A 46 27.90 -0.61 -8.38
CA LYS A 46 26.51 -0.78 -8.87
C LYS A 46 25.72 -1.78 -8.04
N LEU A 47 26.37 -2.86 -7.62
CA LEU A 47 25.75 -3.90 -6.81
C LEU A 47 25.37 -3.37 -5.42
N ASN A 48 26.26 -2.60 -4.79
CA ASN A 48 25.97 -1.94 -3.52
C ASN A 48 24.80 -0.94 -3.63
N LEU A 49 24.78 -0.09 -4.66
CA LEU A 49 23.66 0.82 -4.91
C LEU A 49 22.34 0.05 -5.11
N CYS A 50 22.39 -1.10 -5.79
CA CYS A 50 21.22 -1.96 -5.97
C CYS A 50 20.74 -2.53 -4.64
N ILE A 51 21.64 -3.02 -3.79
CA ILE A 51 21.32 -3.54 -2.44
C ILE A 51 20.68 -2.45 -1.60
N GLU A 52 21.28 -1.26 -1.53
CA GLU A 52 20.73 -0.12 -0.78
C GLU A 52 19.32 0.25 -1.26
N SER A 53 19.11 0.31 -2.58
CA SER A 53 17.79 0.60 -3.16
C SER A 53 16.76 -0.47 -2.82
N LYS A 54 17.15 -1.75 -2.81
CA LYS A 54 16.30 -2.88 -2.45
C LYS A 54 15.91 -2.82 -0.98
N SER A 55 16.87 -2.63 -0.08
CA SER A 55 16.60 -2.52 1.37
C SER A 55 15.69 -1.33 1.68
N ARG A 56 15.86 -0.19 0.99
CA ARG A 56 14.95 0.96 1.13
C ARG A 56 13.52 0.62 0.71
N LEU A 57 13.34 -0.05 -0.43
CA LEU A 57 12.02 -0.46 -0.91
C LEU A 57 11.36 -1.48 0.02
N GLU A 58 12.12 -2.41 0.59
CA GLU A 58 11.61 -3.38 1.57
C GLU A 58 11.10 -2.70 2.85
N LEU A 59 11.81 -1.69 3.35
CA LEU A 59 11.35 -0.88 4.48
C LEU A 59 10.08 -0.10 4.15
N GLU A 60 10.01 0.53 2.97
CA GLU A 60 8.82 1.26 2.53
C GLU A 60 7.60 0.33 2.39
N MET A 61 7.80 -0.85 1.82
CA MET A 61 6.76 -1.89 1.75
C MET A 61 6.29 -2.32 3.14
N HIS A 62 7.20 -2.49 4.09
CA HIS A 62 6.85 -2.86 5.46
C HIS A 62 5.97 -1.78 6.12
N VAL A 63 6.35 -0.51 6.00
CA VAL A 63 5.58 0.63 6.53
C VAL A 63 4.19 0.72 5.89
N LEU A 64 4.10 0.58 4.56
CA LEU A 64 2.82 0.59 3.87
C LEU A 64 1.93 -0.58 4.31
N LYS A 65 2.52 -1.76 4.55
CA LYS A 65 1.79 -2.94 5.01
C LYS A 65 1.24 -2.74 6.42
N SER A 66 2.01 -2.17 7.34
CA SER A 66 1.52 -1.84 8.69
C SER A 66 0.39 -0.80 8.65
N SER A 67 0.53 0.27 7.87
CA SER A 67 -0.53 1.27 7.72
C SER A 67 -1.81 0.69 7.09
N CYS A 68 -1.69 -0.23 6.13
CA CYS A 68 -2.84 -0.95 5.57
C CYS A 68 -3.56 -1.80 6.63
N SER A 69 -2.82 -2.45 7.52
CA SER A 69 -3.38 -3.23 8.63
C SER A 69 -4.17 -2.34 9.60
N GLU A 70 -3.59 -1.21 10.02
CA GLU A 70 -4.24 -0.23 10.90
C GLU A 70 -5.52 0.35 10.28
N LEU A 71 -5.48 0.66 8.99
CA LEU A 71 -6.63 1.21 8.26
C LEU A 71 -7.74 0.17 8.11
N ASN A 72 -7.39 -1.10 7.90
CA ASN A 72 -8.36 -2.20 7.89
C ASN A 72 -9.01 -2.42 9.26
N GLN A 73 -8.23 -2.33 10.34
CA GLN A 73 -8.75 -2.44 11.70
C GLN A 73 -9.72 -1.27 12.01
N SER A 74 -9.33 -0.05 11.66
CA SER A 74 -10.18 1.14 11.80
C SER A 74 -11.47 1.01 10.99
N LYS A 75 -11.38 0.50 9.75
CA LYS A 75 -12.55 0.24 8.88
C LYS A 75 -13.48 -0.80 9.49
N SER A 76 -12.95 -1.85 10.12
CA SER A 76 -13.77 -2.84 10.84
C SER A 76 -14.52 -2.17 11.99
N ASN A 77 -13.80 -1.40 12.82
CA ASN A 77 -14.40 -0.70 13.95
C ASN A 77 -15.52 0.26 13.53
N TYR A 78 -15.31 1.04 12.46
CA TYR A 78 -16.37 1.92 11.93
C TYR A 78 -17.55 1.15 11.37
N LYS A 79 -17.31 -0.01 10.74
CA LYS A 79 -18.40 -0.88 10.28
C LYS A 79 -19.23 -1.39 11.45
N ASP A 80 -18.58 -1.80 12.53
CA ASP A 80 -19.24 -2.28 13.73
C ASP A 80 -20.05 -1.15 14.40
N GLN A 81 -19.47 0.05 14.53
CA GLN A 81 -20.18 1.24 15.02
C GLN A 81 -21.41 1.57 14.16
N LEU A 82 -21.30 1.50 12.84
CA LEU A 82 -22.44 1.71 11.94
C LEU A 82 -23.53 0.66 12.13
N THR A 83 -23.17 -0.60 12.37
CA THR A 83 -24.17 -1.64 12.66
C THR A 83 -24.88 -1.39 13.99
N GLN A 84 -24.15 -0.93 15.01
CA GLN A 84 -24.71 -0.59 16.31
C GLN A 84 -25.70 0.58 16.21
N ILE A 85 -25.29 1.70 15.59
CA ILE A 85 -26.16 2.86 15.37
C ILE A 85 -27.41 2.46 14.58
N ARG A 86 -27.26 1.59 13.57
CA ARG A 86 -28.40 1.12 12.78
C ARG A 86 -29.40 0.30 13.61
N ASN A 87 -28.92 -0.48 14.57
CA ASN A 87 -29.78 -1.23 15.48
C ASN A 87 -30.47 -0.30 16.48
N GLU A 88 -29.76 0.69 17.03
CA GLU A 88 -30.33 1.70 17.92
C GLU A 88 -31.43 2.52 17.23
N ILE A 89 -31.23 2.91 15.96
CA ILE A 89 -32.25 3.59 15.16
C ILE A 89 -33.50 2.73 15.03
N LYS A 90 -33.36 1.44 14.68
CA LYS A 90 -34.50 0.52 14.56
C LYS A 90 -35.27 0.37 15.87
N GLU A 91 -34.56 0.31 16.99
CA GLU A 91 -35.18 0.22 18.31
C GLU A 91 -35.90 1.53 18.69
N LYS A 92 -35.34 2.69 18.36
CA LYS A 92 -36.00 3.98 18.58
C LYS A 92 -37.21 4.17 17.68
N GLU A 93 -37.16 3.70 16.44
CA GLU A 93 -38.29 3.70 15.52
C GLU A 93 -39.45 2.82 16.04
N SER A 94 -39.16 1.64 16.61
CA SER A 94 -40.19 0.78 17.19
C SER A 94 -40.81 1.41 18.45
N GLN A 95 -40.01 2.04 19.31
CA GLN A 95 -40.49 2.81 20.47
C GLN A 95 -41.40 3.98 20.03
N LEU A 96 -41.03 4.71 18.98
CA LEU A 96 -41.84 5.79 18.42
C LEU A 96 -43.19 5.32 17.89
N LEU A 97 -43.24 4.14 17.25
CA LEU A 97 -44.49 3.56 16.77
C LEU A 97 -45.47 3.24 17.91
N LEU A 98 -44.96 2.72 19.03
CA LEU A 98 -45.76 2.43 20.23
C LEU A 98 -46.33 3.73 20.83
N LEU A 99 -45.48 4.73 21.05
CA LEU A 99 -45.90 6.04 21.55
C LEU A 99 -46.95 6.72 20.64
N ARG A 100 -46.79 6.59 19.32
CA ARG A 100 -47.75 7.14 18.36
C ARG A 100 -49.13 6.49 18.48
N ARG A 101 -49.17 5.18 18.79
CA ARG A 101 -50.42 4.45 19.05
C ARG A 101 -51.08 4.92 20.34
N GLU A 102 -50.32 5.02 21.43
CA GLU A 102 -50.83 5.52 22.73
C GLU A 102 -51.42 6.93 22.62
N ILE A 103 -50.78 7.82 21.85
CA ILE A 103 -51.31 9.18 21.59
C ILE A 103 -52.62 9.13 20.80
N SER A 104 -52.78 8.18 19.88
CA SER A 104 -54.04 8.01 19.13
C SER A 104 -55.16 7.57 20.06
N ASP A 105 -54.90 6.55 20.87
CA ASP A 105 -55.87 6.01 21.83
C ASP A 105 -56.32 7.09 22.83
N ASN A 106 -55.38 7.91 23.33
CA ASN A 106 -55.69 9.03 24.22
C ASN A 106 -56.50 10.14 23.53
N LYS A 107 -56.25 10.45 22.25
CA LYS A 107 -57.03 11.43 21.50
C LYS A 107 -58.48 10.99 21.31
N GLU A 108 -58.71 9.70 21.05
CA GLU A 108 -60.05 9.13 20.95
C GLU A 108 -60.80 9.24 22.29
N LEU A 109 -60.10 8.99 23.39
CA LEU A 109 -60.64 9.10 24.75
C LEU A 109 -60.96 10.55 25.12
N GLU A 110 -60.10 11.51 24.77
CA GLU A 110 -60.37 12.95 24.93
C GLU A 110 -61.57 13.42 24.10
N ALA A 111 -61.71 12.95 22.86
CA ALA A 111 -62.86 13.27 22.01
C ALA A 111 -64.17 12.74 22.62
N PHE A 112 -64.16 11.51 23.12
CA PHE A 112 -65.30 10.91 23.81
C PHE A 112 -65.69 11.69 25.09
N VAL A 113 -64.72 12.11 25.89
CA VAL A 113 -64.96 12.94 27.08
C VAL A 113 -65.52 14.32 26.71
N LYS A 114 -64.99 14.96 25.66
CA LYS A 114 -65.52 16.23 25.13
C LYS A 114 -66.97 16.11 24.65
N GLU A 115 -67.30 15.03 23.97
CA GLU A 115 -68.65 14.76 23.47
C GLU A 115 -69.64 14.54 24.64
N ARG A 116 -69.21 13.83 25.68
CA ARG A 116 -69.99 13.60 26.90
C ARG A 116 -70.18 14.87 27.75
N LEU A 117 -69.20 15.77 27.78
CA LEU A 117 -69.34 17.09 28.41
C LEU A 117 -70.34 17.99 27.68
N LYS A 118 -70.37 17.94 26.34
CA LYS A 118 -71.36 18.67 25.53
C LYS A 118 -72.79 18.19 25.74
N SER A 119 -73.01 16.91 25.98
CA SER A 119 -74.35 16.37 26.22
C SER A 119 -74.87 16.64 27.64
N HIS A 120 -73.99 16.86 28.62
CA HIS A 120 -74.36 17.07 30.02
C HIS A 120 -74.53 18.54 30.44
N PHE A 121 -74.02 19.51 29.67
CA PHE A 121 -74.17 20.95 29.93
C PHE A 121 -74.59 21.72 28.65
N PRO A 122 -75.90 21.97 28.44
CA PRO A 122 -76.37 22.86 27.39
C PRO A 122 -76.23 24.30 27.90
N VAL A 123 -75.10 24.95 27.61
CA VAL A 123 -74.92 26.38 27.92
C VAL A 123 -75.72 27.20 26.91
N SER A 124 -76.95 27.52 27.30
CA SER A 124 -77.70 28.65 26.78
C SER A 124 -77.07 29.94 27.29
N PHE A 125 -76.47 30.74 26.41
CA PHE A 125 -76.29 32.16 26.70
C PHE A 125 -76.61 32.97 25.45
N THR A 126 -77.77 33.61 25.51
CA THR A 126 -78.26 34.65 24.62
C THR A 126 -77.32 35.85 24.68
N GLN A 127 -76.88 36.28 23.51
CA GLN A 127 -76.00 37.43 23.33
C GLN A 127 -76.86 38.65 23.05
N ASP A 128 -77.23 39.35 24.11
CA ASP A 128 -77.72 40.73 24.07
C ASP A 128 -76.73 41.63 24.81
N SER A 129 -76.64 42.88 24.35
CA SER A 129 -75.94 44.03 24.96
C SER A 129 -74.55 44.36 24.39
N ILE A 130 -74.56 44.82 23.13
CA ILE A 130 -73.71 45.93 22.67
C ILE A 130 -73.89 47.08 23.66
N SER A 131 -72.86 47.43 24.44
CA SER A 131 -72.60 48.75 25.07
C SER A 131 -71.53 48.68 26.20
N THR A 132 -70.38 48.01 26.02
CA THR A 132 -69.21 48.15 26.93
C THR A 132 -67.86 47.81 26.25
N GLU A 133 -67.63 48.31 25.03
CA GLU A 133 -66.57 47.79 24.15
C GLU A 133 -65.14 48.34 24.38
N SER A 134 -64.92 49.37 25.21
CA SER A 134 -63.58 50.01 25.29
C SER A 134 -62.63 49.45 26.36
N SER A 135 -63.08 48.56 27.26
CA SER A 135 -62.26 48.06 28.39
C SER A 135 -61.88 46.57 28.26
N ILE A 136 -62.70 45.78 27.58
CA ILE A 136 -62.50 44.35 27.34
C ILE A 136 -61.52 44.13 26.18
N ASP A 137 -61.50 45.05 25.19
CA ASP A 137 -60.56 45.01 24.07
C ASP A 137 -59.11 45.24 24.52
N VAL A 138 -58.85 46.13 25.48
CA VAL A 138 -57.47 46.44 25.93
C VAL A 138 -56.82 45.22 26.61
N SER A 139 -57.59 44.49 27.42
CA SER A 139 -57.10 43.31 28.14
C SER A 139 -56.94 42.09 27.22
N GLN A 140 -57.84 41.91 26.25
CA GLN A 140 -57.66 40.90 25.20
C GLN A 140 -56.46 41.23 24.30
N THR A 141 -56.30 42.49 23.89
CA THR A 141 -55.18 42.98 23.07
C THR A 141 -53.83 42.85 23.80
N GLN A 142 -53.79 43.06 25.12
CA GLN A 142 -52.60 42.78 25.94
C GLN A 142 -52.23 41.28 25.93
N SER A 143 -53.22 40.39 26.05
CA SER A 143 -52.96 38.94 26.02
C SER A 143 -52.48 38.46 24.64
N PHE A 144 -52.97 39.07 23.55
CA PHE A 144 -52.51 38.78 22.19
C PHE A 144 -51.10 39.34 21.95
N ASN A 145 -50.77 40.53 22.43
CA ASN A 145 -49.41 41.07 22.34
C ASN A 145 -48.39 40.20 23.10
N GLN A 146 -48.76 39.65 24.26
CA GLN A 146 -47.93 38.67 24.97
C GLN A 146 -47.72 37.40 24.13
N LYS A 147 -48.78 36.86 23.52
CA LYS A 147 -48.65 35.70 22.60
C LYS A 147 -47.76 36.02 21.39
N ILE A 148 -47.92 37.20 20.77
CA ILE A 148 -47.10 37.65 19.65
C ILE A 148 -45.63 37.78 20.06
N SER A 149 -45.34 38.30 21.25
CA SER A 149 -43.98 38.38 21.77
C SER A 149 -43.35 37.00 21.97
N ASN A 150 -44.12 36.04 22.50
CA ASN A 150 -43.68 34.66 22.66
C ASN A 150 -43.45 33.99 21.30
N PHE A 151 -44.35 34.19 20.33
CA PHE A 151 -44.16 33.69 18.96
C PHE A 151 -42.92 34.28 18.30
N LYS A 152 -42.64 35.57 18.51
CA LYS A 152 -41.45 36.24 17.97
C LYS A 152 -40.16 35.64 18.56
N TYR A 153 -40.16 35.34 19.87
CA TYR A 153 -39.04 34.67 20.53
C TYR A 153 -38.83 33.25 19.99
N ILE A 154 -39.91 32.48 19.83
CA ILE A 154 -39.86 31.13 19.24
C ILE A 154 -39.35 31.18 17.80
N GLN A 155 -39.77 32.16 17.01
CA GLN A 155 -39.32 32.35 15.63
C GLN A 155 -37.82 32.67 15.56
N GLN A 156 -37.32 33.46 16.50
CA GLN A 156 -35.89 33.78 16.59
C GLN A 156 -35.06 32.56 17.00
N ASP A 157 -35.50 31.79 17.99
CA ASP A 157 -34.86 30.53 18.41
C ASP A 157 -34.84 29.47 17.29
N LEU A 158 -35.94 29.37 16.52
CA LEU A 158 -35.99 28.48 15.36
C LEU A 158 -35.01 28.89 14.25
N ASN A 159 -34.89 30.18 13.96
CA ASN A 159 -33.93 30.68 12.96
C ASN A 159 -32.48 30.42 13.40
N GLU A 160 -32.17 30.58 14.68
CA GLU A 160 -30.84 30.33 15.22
C GLU A 160 -30.46 28.84 15.14
N LYS A 161 -31.42 27.95 15.43
CA LYS A 161 -31.27 26.50 15.22
C LYS A 161 -31.06 26.15 13.74
N LEU A 162 -31.80 26.79 12.83
CA LEU A 162 -31.70 26.56 11.39
C LEU A 162 -30.31 26.96 10.87
N LEU A 163 -29.82 28.13 11.25
CA LEU A 163 -28.47 28.61 10.92
C LEU A 163 -27.39 27.64 11.45
N ASN A 164 -27.57 27.11 12.65
CA ASN A 164 -26.61 26.16 13.22
C ASN A 164 -26.60 24.82 12.47
N VAL A 165 -27.77 24.35 12.02
CA VAL A 165 -27.88 23.16 11.16
C VAL A 165 -27.23 23.42 9.79
N GLU A 166 -27.46 24.59 9.20
CA GLU A 166 -26.90 24.97 7.91
C GLU A 166 -25.37 25.05 7.96
N ASN A 167 -24.80 25.63 9.02
CA ASN A 167 -23.36 25.65 9.27
C ASN A 167 -22.79 24.23 9.45
N LYS A 168 -23.47 23.36 10.21
CA LYS A 168 -23.06 21.95 10.35
C LYS A 168 -23.11 21.21 9.01
N MET A 169 -24.13 21.47 8.20
CA MET A 169 -24.30 20.85 6.88
C MET A 169 -23.21 21.32 5.91
N SER A 170 -22.89 22.61 5.88
CA SER A 170 -21.79 23.18 5.10
C SER A 170 -20.44 22.57 5.51
N ASN A 171 -20.13 22.55 6.80
CA ASN A 171 -18.90 21.96 7.33
C ASN A 171 -18.80 20.47 6.97
N SER A 172 -19.88 19.70 7.14
CA SER A 172 -19.93 18.30 6.73
C SER A 172 -19.70 18.14 5.23
N GLY A 173 -20.31 19.00 4.40
CA GLY A 173 -20.10 19.01 2.95
C GLY A 173 -18.63 19.22 2.55
N THR A 174 -17.93 20.15 3.20
CA THR A 174 -16.50 20.37 2.95
C THR A 174 -15.64 19.17 3.33
N LEU A 175 -15.93 18.52 4.47
CA LEU A 175 -15.21 17.33 4.93
C LEU A 175 -15.44 16.13 3.99
N ILE A 176 -16.66 15.96 3.50
CA ILE A 176 -16.99 14.95 2.49
C ILE A 176 -16.17 15.21 1.22
N PHE A 177 -16.16 16.45 0.72
CA PHE A 177 -15.39 16.80 -0.47
C PHE A 177 -13.89 16.52 -0.30
N GLN A 178 -13.28 16.96 0.81
CA GLN A 178 -11.87 16.68 1.12
C GLN A 178 -11.59 15.18 1.18
N SER A 179 -12.46 14.41 1.83
CA SER A 179 -12.34 12.95 1.93
C SER A 179 -12.47 12.28 0.55
N THR A 180 -13.36 12.77 -0.31
CA THR A 180 -13.51 12.24 -1.67
C THR A 180 -12.29 12.52 -2.55
N ASN A 181 -11.69 13.71 -2.46
CA ASN A 181 -10.47 14.04 -3.19
C ASN A 181 -9.30 13.16 -2.73
N LYS A 182 -9.11 13.03 -1.42
CA LYS A 182 -8.05 12.16 -0.87
C LYS A 182 -8.24 10.70 -1.27
N ARG A 183 -9.50 10.23 -1.32
CA ARG A 183 -9.82 8.90 -1.83
C ARG A 183 -9.41 8.74 -3.30
N SER A 184 -9.71 9.74 -4.14
CA SER A 184 -9.36 9.71 -5.56
C SER A 184 -7.84 9.70 -5.79
N GLU A 185 -7.09 10.52 -5.03
CA GLU A 185 -5.62 10.53 -5.06
C GLU A 185 -5.03 9.17 -4.69
N LEU A 186 -5.52 8.55 -3.61
CA LEU A 186 -5.06 7.23 -3.18
C LEU A 186 -5.39 6.13 -4.19
N ILE A 187 -6.54 6.22 -4.88
CA ILE A 187 -6.90 5.29 -5.96
C ILE A 187 -5.93 5.42 -7.13
N GLU A 188 -5.56 6.65 -7.51
CA GLU A 188 -4.60 6.86 -8.58
C GLU A 188 -3.20 6.35 -8.19
N GLN A 189 -2.74 6.62 -6.96
CA GLN A 189 -1.48 6.07 -6.46
C GLN A 189 -1.48 4.54 -6.46
N LYS A 190 -2.56 3.91 -6.01
CA LYS A 190 -2.72 2.46 -6.06
C LYS A 190 -2.60 1.94 -7.50
N LYS A 191 -3.23 2.62 -8.46
CA LYS A 191 -3.17 2.23 -9.88
C LYS A 191 -1.73 2.31 -10.42
N GLN A 192 -1.01 3.38 -10.10
CA GLN A 192 0.39 3.54 -10.51
C GLN A 192 1.30 2.46 -9.89
N LEU A 193 1.13 2.16 -8.61
CA LEU A 193 1.87 1.10 -7.93
C LEU A 193 1.58 -0.27 -8.54
N TRP A 194 0.31 -0.56 -8.83
CA TRP A 194 -0.08 -1.82 -9.45
C TRP A 194 0.52 -2.01 -10.85
N LEU A 195 0.56 -0.94 -11.66
CA LEU A 195 1.24 -0.97 -12.96
C LEU A 195 2.73 -1.26 -12.82
N ARG A 196 3.40 -0.63 -11.85
CA ARG A 196 4.82 -0.87 -11.57
C ARG A 196 5.07 -2.30 -11.10
N GLU A 197 4.27 -2.80 -10.16
CA GLU A 197 4.34 -4.16 -9.66
C GLU A 197 4.13 -5.17 -10.80
N SER A 198 3.15 -4.93 -11.67
CA SER A 198 2.92 -5.78 -12.84
C SER A 198 4.12 -5.77 -13.79
N GLY A 199 4.73 -4.61 -14.05
CA GLY A 199 5.95 -4.54 -14.87
C GLY A 199 7.15 -5.27 -14.25
N LEU A 200 7.35 -5.13 -12.93
CA LEU A 200 8.39 -5.87 -12.22
C LEU A 200 8.15 -7.37 -12.24
N ASN A 201 6.90 -7.82 -12.08
CA ASN A 201 6.55 -9.24 -12.17
C ASN A 201 6.86 -9.83 -13.54
N VAL A 202 6.59 -9.09 -14.63
CA VAL A 202 6.98 -9.51 -15.98
C VAL A 202 8.50 -9.65 -16.07
N ASN A 203 9.27 -8.66 -15.59
CA ASN A 203 10.73 -8.75 -15.60
C ASN A 203 11.27 -9.94 -14.79
N ILE A 204 10.68 -10.22 -13.62
CA ILE A 204 11.04 -11.39 -12.80
C ILE A 204 10.75 -12.67 -13.57
N GLN A 205 9.58 -12.77 -14.23
CA GLN A 205 9.24 -13.94 -15.05
C GLN A 205 10.21 -14.11 -16.21
N GLU A 206 10.57 -13.04 -16.92
CA GLU A 206 11.55 -13.09 -18.01
C GLU A 206 12.93 -13.55 -17.53
N ILE A 207 13.42 -13.00 -16.41
CA ILE A 207 14.72 -13.40 -15.84
C ILE A 207 14.67 -14.84 -15.36
N SER A 208 13.59 -15.26 -14.68
CA SER A 208 13.40 -16.64 -14.25
C SER A 208 13.35 -17.62 -15.42
N GLN A 209 12.69 -17.24 -16.53
CA GLN A 209 12.70 -18.03 -17.76
C GLN A 209 14.09 -18.11 -18.37
N LYS A 210 14.84 -16.99 -18.44
CA LYS A 210 16.23 -16.97 -18.93
C LYS A 210 17.14 -17.84 -18.06
N LEU A 211 17.01 -17.76 -16.74
CA LEU A 211 17.74 -18.62 -15.80
C LEU A 211 17.40 -20.09 -16.03
N SER A 212 16.12 -20.46 -16.10
CA SER A 212 15.72 -21.84 -16.38
C SER A 212 16.24 -22.34 -17.74
N GLN A 213 16.29 -21.48 -18.75
CA GLN A 213 16.88 -21.82 -20.05
C GLN A 213 18.40 -22.03 -19.96
N LEU A 214 19.13 -21.18 -19.23
CA LEU A 214 20.57 -21.32 -19.03
C LEU A 214 20.89 -22.56 -18.19
N GLU A 215 20.15 -22.82 -17.12
CA GLU A 215 20.26 -24.03 -16.31
C GLU A 215 20.00 -25.29 -17.15
N LYS A 216 18.98 -25.28 -18.02
CA LYS A 216 18.73 -26.40 -18.94
C LYS A 216 19.87 -26.61 -19.93
N LYS A 217 20.46 -25.53 -20.46
CA LYS A 217 21.64 -25.62 -21.34
C LYS A 217 22.84 -26.19 -20.58
N LEU A 218 23.10 -25.71 -19.37
CA LEU A 218 24.16 -26.23 -18.50
C LEU A 218 23.96 -27.72 -18.20
N ASN A 219 22.76 -28.10 -17.77
CA ASN A 219 22.39 -29.50 -17.51
C ASN A 219 22.44 -30.39 -18.76
N HIS A 220 22.45 -29.81 -19.97
CA HIS A 220 22.64 -30.59 -21.19
C HIS A 220 24.13 -30.86 -21.48
N VAL A 221 25.01 -29.94 -21.08
CA VAL A 221 26.47 -30.07 -21.23
C VAL A 221 27.06 -31.04 -20.19
N ILE A 222 26.49 -31.05 -18.98
CA ILE A 222 26.96 -31.92 -17.89
C ILE A 222 26.40 -33.36 -18.08
N PRO A 223 27.21 -34.40 -17.91
CA PRO A 223 26.74 -35.79 -17.88
C PRO A 223 25.66 -36.03 -16.81
N LYS A 224 24.64 -36.84 -17.12
CA LYS A 224 23.49 -37.10 -16.24
C LYS A 224 23.88 -37.64 -14.86
N ASP A 225 24.88 -38.51 -14.80
CA ASP A 225 25.33 -39.14 -13.55
C ASP A 225 25.86 -38.11 -12.55
N ILE A 226 26.55 -37.08 -13.04
CA ILE A 226 27.09 -35.97 -12.22
C ILE A 226 25.94 -35.09 -11.73
N ILE A 227 24.96 -34.78 -12.59
CA ILE A 227 23.78 -33.97 -12.23
C ILE A 227 22.97 -34.65 -11.13
N ASP A 228 22.75 -35.96 -11.24
CA ASP A 228 21.99 -36.72 -10.25
C ASP A 228 22.77 -36.85 -8.92
N GLY A 229 24.11 -36.93 -8.99
CA GLY A 229 24.99 -36.83 -7.82
C GLY A 229 24.89 -35.48 -7.12
N LEU A 230 24.98 -34.37 -7.86
CA LEU A 230 24.85 -33.01 -7.33
C LEU A 230 23.46 -32.74 -6.74
N ARG A 231 22.39 -33.23 -7.39
CA ARG A 231 21.01 -33.10 -6.89
C ARG A 231 20.83 -33.88 -5.59
N SER A 232 21.37 -35.09 -5.51
CA SER A 232 21.37 -35.90 -4.30
C SER A 232 22.13 -35.21 -3.17
N LEU A 233 23.32 -34.67 -3.43
CA LEU A 233 24.10 -33.91 -2.46
C LEU A 233 23.35 -32.68 -1.95
N LYS A 234 22.75 -31.89 -2.86
CA LYS A 234 21.95 -30.71 -2.49
C LYS A 234 20.74 -31.07 -1.63
N THR A 235 20.10 -32.21 -1.92
CA THR A 235 18.98 -32.73 -1.14
C THR A 235 19.45 -33.14 0.26
N VAL A 236 20.56 -33.88 0.38
CA VAL A 236 21.13 -34.28 1.68
C VAL A 236 21.57 -33.08 2.51
N LEU A 237 22.22 -32.09 1.89
CA LEU A 237 22.62 -30.83 2.54
C LEU A 237 21.42 -30.01 3.04
N SER A 238 20.25 -30.13 2.40
CA SER A 238 19.03 -29.46 2.87
C SER A 238 18.47 -30.07 4.16
N TYR A 239 18.70 -31.37 4.39
CA TYR A 239 18.24 -32.08 5.59
C TYR A 239 19.29 -32.17 6.70
N THR A 240 20.59 -32.01 6.36
CA THR A 240 21.70 -32.18 7.30
C THR A 240 22.66 -30.98 7.22
N THR A 241 22.95 -30.35 8.36
CA THR A 241 23.91 -29.23 8.42
C THR A 241 25.33 -29.78 8.55
N ILE A 242 25.86 -30.29 7.44
CA ILE A 242 27.26 -30.71 7.32
C ILE A 242 28.10 -29.47 6.98
N LEU A 243 29.07 -29.15 7.82
CA LEU A 243 30.01 -28.04 7.61
C LEU A 243 31.14 -28.51 6.66
N GLY A 244 31.54 -27.64 5.71
CA GLY A 244 32.69 -27.87 4.83
C GLY A 244 32.38 -28.33 3.40
N VAL A 245 31.12 -28.30 2.97
CA VAL A 245 30.75 -28.50 1.56
C VAL A 245 30.60 -27.15 0.85
N TYR A 246 31.49 -26.88 -0.10
CA TYR A 246 31.57 -25.60 -0.83
C TYR A 246 30.99 -25.67 -2.26
N GLY A 247 30.33 -26.78 -2.60
CA GLY A 247 29.78 -26.99 -3.94
C GLY A 247 30.82 -27.43 -4.98
N PRO A 248 30.43 -27.47 -6.27
CA PRO A 248 31.30 -27.82 -7.39
C PRO A 248 32.48 -26.86 -7.53
N LEU A 249 33.57 -27.33 -8.16
CA LEU A 249 34.77 -26.49 -8.31
C LEU A 249 34.51 -25.28 -9.22
N PHE A 250 33.66 -25.42 -10.24
CA PHE A 250 33.31 -24.33 -11.16
C PHE A 250 32.56 -23.16 -10.49
N GLU A 251 31.97 -23.34 -9.30
CA GLU A 251 31.33 -22.25 -8.54
C GLU A 251 32.32 -21.49 -7.65
N ASN A 252 33.51 -22.04 -7.45
CA ASN A 252 34.49 -21.56 -6.47
C ASN A 252 35.62 -20.71 -7.09
N PHE A 253 35.65 -20.55 -8.41
CA PHE A 253 36.61 -19.66 -9.08
C PHE A 253 35.97 -18.95 -10.27
N ASP A 254 36.38 -17.70 -10.48
CA ASP A 254 36.04 -16.93 -11.67
C ASP A 254 37.23 -16.95 -12.64
N ALA A 255 36.95 -17.13 -13.93
CA ALA A 255 37.95 -17.07 -14.99
C ALA A 255 37.48 -16.12 -16.09
N ASP A 256 38.44 -15.59 -16.85
CA ASP A 256 38.13 -14.76 -18.01
C ASP A 256 37.60 -15.64 -19.17
N ALA A 257 36.65 -15.11 -19.92
CA ALA A 257 35.96 -15.79 -21.01
C ALA A 257 36.92 -16.25 -22.11
N HIS A 258 38.05 -15.56 -22.27
CA HIS A 258 39.12 -15.93 -23.20
C HIS A 258 39.76 -17.29 -22.89
N PHE A 259 39.71 -17.76 -21.63
CA PHE A 259 40.33 -19.01 -21.21
C PHE A 259 39.33 -20.14 -20.93
N PHE A 260 38.02 -19.91 -21.07
CA PHE A 260 36.99 -20.92 -20.76
C PHE A 260 37.21 -22.25 -21.46
N THR A 261 37.46 -22.24 -22.78
CA THR A 261 37.68 -23.46 -23.54
C THR A 261 38.97 -24.17 -23.11
N ALA A 262 40.03 -23.43 -22.79
CA ALA A 262 41.29 -24.02 -22.33
C ALA A 262 41.12 -24.69 -20.95
N ILE A 263 40.42 -24.03 -20.03
CA ILE A 263 40.14 -24.55 -18.69
C ILE A 263 39.23 -25.77 -18.76
N GLU A 264 38.16 -25.71 -19.57
CA GLU A 264 37.21 -26.81 -19.76
C GLU A 264 37.90 -28.06 -20.30
N VAL A 265 38.73 -27.93 -21.34
CA VAL A 265 39.46 -29.07 -21.92
C VAL A 265 40.53 -29.62 -20.98
N THR A 266 41.17 -28.76 -20.17
CA THR A 266 42.26 -29.16 -19.27
C THR A 266 41.74 -29.83 -18.00
N ALA A 267 40.68 -29.29 -17.40
CA ALA A 267 40.12 -29.81 -16.15
C ALA A 267 39.04 -30.89 -16.39
N GLY A 268 38.28 -30.78 -17.48
CA GLY A 268 37.27 -31.75 -17.87
C GLY A 268 36.30 -32.07 -16.74
N ILE A 269 36.18 -33.36 -16.39
CA ILE A 269 35.26 -33.84 -15.34
C ILE A 269 35.59 -33.27 -13.96
N LYS A 270 36.85 -32.90 -13.68
CA LYS A 270 37.28 -32.42 -12.35
C LYS A 270 36.69 -31.06 -11.95
N LEU A 271 36.04 -30.36 -12.89
CA LEU A 271 35.32 -29.11 -12.65
C LEU A 271 34.03 -29.32 -11.84
N PHE A 272 33.45 -30.52 -11.92
CA PHE A 272 32.17 -30.88 -11.31
C PHE A 272 32.37 -31.77 -10.10
#